data_AF-A0A846TZM6-F1
#
_entry.id   AF-A0A846TZM6-F1
#
_cell.length_a   1.000
_cell.length_b   1.000
_cell.length_c   1.000
_cell.angle_alpha   90.00
_cell.angle_beta   90.00
_cell.angle_gamma   90.00
#
_symmetry.space_group_name_H-M   'P 1'
#
loop_
_entity.id
_entity.type
_entity.pdbx_description
1 polymer ?
#
loop_
_entity_poly.entity_id
_entity_poly.type
_entity_poly.pdbx_seq_one_letter_code
_entity_poly.pdbx_strand_id
1 'polypeptide(L)'
;RRKPLSDGAGGHVKGIWEPIISLEDREAALAMLKKRGLTKVRQGKWLLKGLVTCGECGGKMYGQLTGAKTYSCKDGSGHVAISAERLEQWVEGHLVAHITDRMEKEREGGQLQQSEEPAEWPHEAKLRRVDEKMTELMSAYNNDELSGEVVFPQVKKFEAERGELRRGRDDFYAL
;
A
#
# COMPACT_ATOMS: atom_id res chain seq x y z
N ARG A 1 16.05 10.24 -7.16
CA ARG A 1 15.88 9.33 -6.01
C ARG A 1 17.11 8.43 -5.95
N ARG A 2 17.79 8.31 -4.79
CA ARG A 2 18.91 7.36 -4.65
C ARG A 2 18.34 5.95 -4.61
N LYS A 3 18.78 5.07 -5.51
CA LYS A 3 18.40 3.66 -5.50
C LYS A 3 19.20 2.95 -4.39
N PRO A 4 18.58 2.02 -3.63
CA PRO A 4 19.32 1.20 -2.68
C PRO A 4 20.41 0.41 -3.42
N LEU A 5 21.55 0.21 -2.76
CA LEU A 5 22.61 -0.64 -3.31
C LEU A 5 22.08 -2.07 -3.36
N SER A 6 22.19 -2.69 -4.54
CA SER A 6 21.74 -4.06 -4.76
C SER A 6 22.95 -4.99 -4.74
N ASP A 7 22.81 -6.17 -4.15
CA ASP A 7 23.80 -7.23 -4.31
C ASP A 7 23.66 -7.88 -5.70
N GLY A 8 24.64 -8.70 -6.09
CA GLY A 8 24.61 -9.42 -7.38
C GLY A 8 23.46 -10.42 -7.54
N ALA A 9 22.66 -10.65 -6.48
CA ALA A 9 21.48 -11.51 -6.47
C ALA A 9 20.15 -10.71 -6.44
N GLY A 10 20.23 -9.37 -6.55
CA GLY A 10 19.06 -8.49 -6.55
C GLY A 10 18.48 -8.16 -5.17
N GLY A 11 19.14 -8.60 -4.08
CA GLY A 11 18.84 -8.21 -2.71
C GLY A 11 19.39 -6.84 -2.35
N HIS A 12 18.93 -6.24 -1.25
CA HIS A 12 19.50 -4.99 -0.74
C HIS A 12 20.73 -5.28 0.12
N VAL A 13 21.85 -4.58 -0.16
CA VAL A 13 23.06 -4.69 0.65
C VAL A 13 22.78 -4.19 2.07
N LYS A 14 22.99 -5.06 3.07
CA LYS A 14 22.88 -4.71 4.48
C LYS A 14 24.16 -4.04 4.96
N GLY A 15 24.01 -3.02 5.82
CA GLY A 15 25.14 -2.41 6.52
C GLY A 15 25.75 -3.38 7.54
N ILE A 16 27.02 -3.16 7.89
CA ILE A 16 27.76 -3.96 8.88
C ILE A 16 27.36 -3.56 10.32
N TRP A 17 26.73 -2.41 10.49
CA TRP A 17 26.33 -1.88 11.80
C TRP A 17 25.02 -2.47 12.31
N GLU A 18 24.87 -2.47 13.62
CA GLU A 18 23.65 -2.87 14.30
C GLU A 18 22.46 -1.96 13.87
N PRO A 19 21.30 -2.55 13.51
CA PRO A 19 20.13 -1.77 13.15
C PRO A 19 19.61 -0.91 14.31
N ILE A 20 19.36 0.37 14.03
CA ILE A 20 18.77 1.30 15.01
C ILE A 20 17.30 0.94 15.33
N ILE A 21 16.59 0.36 14.36
CA ILE A 21 15.22 -0.11 14.48
C ILE A 21 15.09 -1.50 13.86
N SER A 22 14.10 -2.27 14.33
CA SER A 22 13.79 -3.56 13.74
C SER A 22 13.27 -3.41 12.30
N LEU A 23 13.36 -4.49 11.52
CA LEU A 23 12.81 -4.51 10.16
C LEU A 23 11.29 -4.34 10.17
N GLU A 24 10.62 -4.94 11.15
CA GLU A 24 9.17 -4.84 11.34
C GLU A 24 8.75 -3.40 11.62
N ASP A 25 9.43 -2.71 12.55
CA ASP A 25 9.16 -1.30 12.85
C ASP A 25 9.40 -0.41 11.63
N ARG A 26 10.44 -0.71 10.85
CA ARG A 26 10.73 0.01 9.61
C ARG A 26 9.60 -0.18 8.59
N GLU A 27 9.11 -1.40 8.41
CA GLU A 27 8.00 -1.71 7.49
C GLU A 27 6.70 -1.03 7.94
N ALA A 28 6.37 -1.11 9.23
CA ALA A 28 5.23 -0.41 9.82
C ALA A 28 5.32 1.12 9.63
N ALA A 29 6.50 1.70 9.88
CA ALA A 29 6.73 3.13 9.67
C ALA A 29 6.58 3.55 8.20
N LEU A 30 7.10 2.74 7.27
CA LEU A 30 6.94 2.98 5.83
C LEU A 30 5.48 2.88 5.39
N ALA A 31 4.72 1.92 5.91
CA ALA A 31 3.28 1.81 5.66
C ALA A 31 2.53 3.05 6.16
N MET A 32 2.84 3.55 7.36
CA MET A 32 2.27 4.81 7.88
C MET A 32 2.64 6.03 7.02
N LEU A 33 3.89 6.12 6.55
CA LEU A 33 4.33 7.20 5.67
C LEU A 33 3.65 7.14 4.29
N LYS A 34 3.41 5.93 3.75
CA LYS A 34 2.62 5.74 2.52
C LYS A 34 1.20 6.28 2.69
N LYS A 35 0.56 6.03 3.84
CA LYS A 35 -0.75 6.61 4.20
C LYS A 35 -0.71 8.15 4.28
N ARG A 36 0.37 8.75 4.79
CA ARG A 36 0.56 10.22 4.82
C ARG A 36 0.81 10.84 3.45
N GLY A 37 1.29 10.05 2.48
CA GLY A 37 1.48 10.45 1.08
C GLY A 37 0.18 10.49 0.27
N LEU A 38 -0.91 9.92 0.80
CA LEU A 38 -2.24 10.14 0.25
C LEU A 38 -2.56 11.64 0.32
N THR A 39 -3.18 12.15 -0.75
CA THR A 39 -3.46 13.58 -0.91
C THR A 39 -4.22 14.09 0.31
N LYS A 40 -3.55 14.83 1.19
CA LYS A 40 -4.20 15.45 2.36
C LYS A 40 -5.29 16.38 1.86
N VAL A 41 -6.52 16.17 2.33
CA VAL A 41 -7.61 17.15 2.21
C VAL A 41 -7.22 18.35 3.07
N ARG A 42 -6.45 19.27 2.48
CA ARG A 42 -6.21 20.59 3.08
C ARG A 42 -7.52 21.34 2.98
N GLN A 43 -7.88 22.10 4.03
CA GLN A 43 -8.92 23.15 3.97
C GLN A 43 -8.70 23.96 2.69
N GLY A 44 -9.47 23.62 1.67
CA GLY A 44 -9.21 24.01 0.29
C GLY A 44 -10.32 24.94 -0.16
N LYS A 45 -10.00 25.89 -1.03
CA LYS A 45 -10.97 26.79 -1.69
C LYS A 45 -12.07 26.04 -2.49
N TRP A 46 -11.92 24.74 -2.70
CA TRP A 46 -12.75 23.89 -3.55
C TRP A 46 -12.95 22.54 -2.86
N LEU A 47 -14.20 22.10 -2.69
CA LEU A 47 -14.54 20.92 -1.87
C LEU A 47 -13.90 19.64 -2.43
N LEU A 48 -13.98 19.45 -3.74
CA LEU A 48 -13.58 18.22 -4.43
C LEU A 48 -12.16 18.29 -5.01
N LYS A 49 -11.31 19.20 -4.51
CA LYS A 49 -9.96 19.39 -5.03
C LYS A 49 -9.15 18.10 -4.95
N GLY A 50 -8.67 17.64 -6.11
CA GLY A 50 -7.82 16.45 -6.20
C GLY A 50 -8.57 15.12 -6.15
N LEU A 51 -9.91 15.15 -6.11
CA LEU A 51 -10.77 13.97 -6.20
C LEU A 51 -11.40 13.81 -7.60
N VAL A 52 -11.59 14.92 -8.32
CA VAL A 52 -12.24 14.90 -9.63
C VAL A 52 -11.21 14.64 -10.76
N THR A 53 -11.55 13.71 -11.64
CA THR A 53 -10.80 13.39 -12.87
C THR A 53 -11.68 13.54 -14.10
N CYS A 54 -11.07 13.81 -15.24
CA CYS A 54 -11.76 13.90 -16.52
C CYS A 54 -12.14 12.50 -17.01
N GLY A 55 -13.41 12.30 -17.36
CA GLY A 55 -13.89 11.01 -17.89
C GLY A 55 -13.33 10.65 -19.27
N GLU A 56 -12.71 11.60 -19.97
CA GLU A 56 -12.18 11.39 -21.32
C GLU A 56 -10.67 11.13 -21.32
N CYS A 57 -9.87 12.00 -20.69
CA CYS A 57 -8.41 11.84 -20.65
C CYS A 57 -7.87 11.22 -19.35
N GLY A 58 -8.72 11.02 -18.33
CA GLY A 58 -8.29 10.57 -16.99
C GLY A 58 -7.47 11.60 -16.19
N GLY A 59 -7.13 12.73 -16.79
CA GLY A 59 -6.37 13.81 -16.17
C GLY A 59 -7.11 14.46 -14.99
N LYS A 60 -6.36 15.10 -14.09
CA LYS A 60 -6.94 15.78 -12.92
C LYS A 60 -7.73 17.02 -13.35
N MET A 61 -8.90 17.21 -12.75
CA MET A 61 -9.68 18.43 -12.93
C MET A 61 -9.36 19.45 -11.83
N TYR A 62 -9.37 20.72 -12.19
CA TYR A 62 -8.99 21.83 -11.32
C TYR A 62 -10.11 22.86 -11.25
N GLY A 63 -10.28 23.46 -10.07
CA GLY A 63 -11.21 24.57 -9.88
C GLY A 63 -10.75 25.82 -10.63
N GLN A 64 -11.60 26.38 -11.47
CA GLN A 64 -11.40 27.62 -12.22
C GLN A 64 -12.47 28.65 -11.85
N LEU A 65 -12.08 29.92 -11.83
CA LEU A 65 -12.92 31.08 -11.50
C LEU A 65 -13.03 32.06 -12.66
N THR A 66 -12.90 31.57 -13.90
CA THR A 66 -13.12 32.36 -15.11
C THR A 66 -14.62 32.43 -15.38
N GLY A 67 -15.30 33.34 -14.69
CA GLY A 67 -16.77 33.46 -14.71
C GLY A 67 -17.39 32.65 -13.56
N ALA A 68 -18.22 31.66 -13.89
CA ALA A 68 -18.80 30.76 -12.89
C ALA A 68 -17.74 29.81 -12.30
N LYS A 69 -17.93 29.41 -11.04
CA LYS A 69 -17.10 28.41 -10.38
C LYS A 69 -17.25 27.06 -11.08
N THR A 70 -16.18 26.55 -11.67
CA THR A 70 -16.19 25.28 -12.43
C THR A 70 -15.01 24.39 -12.07
N TYR A 71 -15.18 23.08 -12.21
CA TYR A 71 -14.06 22.14 -12.34
C TYR A 71 -13.81 21.90 -13.83
N SER A 72 -12.57 22.06 -14.26
CA SER A 72 -12.19 21.93 -15.67
C SER A 72 -10.96 21.04 -15.85
N CYS A 73 -10.92 20.31 -16.95
CA CYS A 73 -9.73 19.61 -17.40
C CYS A 73 -8.65 20.62 -17.85
N LYS A 74 -7.43 20.49 -17.34
CA LYS A 74 -6.32 21.41 -17.67
C LYS A 74 -5.46 20.96 -18.85
N ASP A 75 -5.48 19.67 -19.20
CA ASP A 75 -4.62 19.13 -20.25
C ASP A 75 -5.08 19.62 -21.62
N GLY A 76 -4.53 20.76 -22.06
CA GLY A 76 -4.42 21.27 -23.43
C GLY A 76 -5.70 21.60 -24.22
N SER A 77 -6.77 20.83 -24.03
CA SER A 77 -7.97 20.80 -24.88
C SER A 77 -9.26 21.10 -24.14
N GLY A 78 -9.23 21.22 -22.80
CA GLY A 78 -10.40 21.61 -22.02
C GLY A 78 -11.61 20.68 -22.20
N HIS A 79 -11.38 19.37 -22.38
CA HIS A 79 -12.39 18.36 -22.77
C HIS A 79 -13.74 18.53 -22.06
N VAL A 80 -13.70 18.62 -20.73
CA VAL A 80 -14.89 18.72 -19.90
C VAL A 80 -14.70 19.81 -18.86
N ALA A 81 -15.74 20.62 -18.70
CA ALA A 81 -15.93 21.51 -17.58
C ALA A 81 -17.33 21.28 -16.98
N ILE A 82 -17.42 21.31 -15.66
CA ILE A 82 -18.66 21.14 -14.91
C ILE A 82 -18.78 22.23 -13.85
N SER A 83 -20.01 22.71 -13.62
CA SER A 83 -20.29 23.65 -12.52
C SER A 83 -19.87 23.03 -11.20
N ALA A 84 -19.04 23.76 -10.45
CA ALA A 84 -18.60 23.31 -9.14
C ALA A 84 -19.78 23.23 -8.18
N GLU A 85 -20.66 24.23 -8.17
CA GLU A 85 -21.82 24.26 -7.28
C GLU A 85 -22.74 23.05 -7.48
N ARG A 86 -23.08 22.72 -8.73
CA ARG A 86 -23.94 21.58 -9.04
C ARG A 86 -23.28 20.26 -8.68
N LEU A 87 -21.98 20.11 -8.96
CA LEU A 87 -21.25 18.89 -8.64
C LEU A 87 -21.08 18.70 -7.13
N GLU A 88 -20.69 19.77 -6.42
CA GLU A 88 -20.51 19.75 -4.97
C GLU A 88 -21.83 19.41 -4.27
N GLN A 89 -22.95 20.05 -4.62
CA GLN A 89 -24.27 19.73 -4.05
C GLN A 89 -24.68 18.28 -4.31
N TRP A 90 -24.43 17.76 -5.51
CA TRP A 90 -24.74 16.37 -5.83
C TRP A 90 -23.90 15.38 -5.01
N VAL A 91 -22.59 15.65 -4.87
CA VAL A 91 -21.69 14.81 -4.06
C VAL A 91 -22.05 14.89 -2.57
N GLU A 92 -22.36 16.08 -2.05
CA GLU A 92 -22.79 16.27 -0.67
C GLU A 92 -24.08 15.48 -0.37
N GLY A 93 -25.07 15.57 -1.25
CA GLY A 93 -26.32 14.82 -1.11
C GLY A 93 -26.10 13.31 -1.09
N HIS A 94 -25.27 12.79 -2.00
CA HIS A 94 -24.91 11.38 -2.03
C HIS A 94 -24.10 10.94 -0.81
N LEU A 95 -23.19 11.79 -0.32
CA LEU A 95 -22.39 11.50 0.87
C LEU A 95 -23.28 11.38 2.11
N VAL A 96 -24.21 12.33 2.31
CA VAL A 96 -25.16 12.30 3.43
C VAL A 96 -26.02 11.04 3.35
N ALA A 97 -26.62 10.75 2.19
CA ALA A 97 -27.43 9.56 2.00
C ALA A 97 -26.65 8.27 2.29
N HIS A 98 -25.40 8.19 1.81
CA HIS A 98 -24.53 7.03 2.06
C HIS A 98 -24.17 6.86 3.54
N ILE A 99 -23.88 7.96 4.24
CA ILE A 99 -23.59 7.91 5.69
C ILE A 99 -24.84 7.48 6.46
N THR A 100 -26.01 8.04 6.14
CA THR A 100 -27.27 7.68 6.80
C THR A 100 -27.62 6.22 6.59
N ASP A 101 -27.56 5.71 5.36
CA ASP A 101 -27.79 4.30 5.03
C ASP A 101 -26.81 3.37 5.77
N ARG A 102 -25.53 3.76 5.86
CA ARG A 102 -24.54 3.01 6.65
C ARG A 102 -24.86 2.99 8.14
N MET A 103 -25.21 4.14 8.71
CA MET A 103 -25.55 4.25 10.14
C MET A 103 -26.80 3.45 10.48
N GLU A 104 -27.80 3.43 9.59
CA GLU A 104 -29.01 2.62 9.76
C GLU A 104 -28.68 1.13 9.74
N LYS A 105 -27.88 0.67 8.76
CA LYS A 105 -27.40 -0.73 8.70
C LYS A 105 -26.61 -1.14 9.93
N GLU A 106 -25.75 -0.26 10.45
CA GLU A 106 -25.00 -0.49 11.69
C GLU A 106 -25.93 -0.58 12.92
N ARG A 107 -26.99 0.23 12.96
CA ARG A 107 -27.98 0.24 14.07
C ARG A 107 -28.89 -0.97 14.06
N GLU A 108 -29.27 -1.45 12.88
CA GLU A 108 -30.13 -2.62 12.68
C GLU A 108 -29.41 -3.95 12.97
N GLY A 109 -28.18 -3.91 13.49
CA GLY A 109 -27.39 -5.10 13.76
C GLY A 109 -26.90 -5.78 12.48
N GLY A 110 -27.00 -5.10 11.34
CA GLY A 110 -26.34 -5.50 10.12
C GLY A 110 -24.86 -5.56 10.42
N GLN A 111 -24.31 -6.79 10.50
CA GLN A 111 -22.88 -7.00 10.38
C GLN A 111 -22.44 -6.14 9.21
N LEU A 112 -21.69 -5.08 9.52
CA LEU A 112 -20.83 -4.45 8.54
C LEU A 112 -20.22 -5.60 7.78
N GLN A 113 -20.42 -5.65 6.46
CA GLN A 113 -19.48 -6.37 5.62
C GLN A 113 -18.14 -5.81 6.07
N GLN A 114 -17.44 -6.57 6.93
CA GLN A 114 -16.05 -6.34 7.22
C GLN A 114 -15.48 -6.19 5.83
N SER A 115 -14.96 -4.99 5.53
CA SER A 115 -14.13 -4.79 4.34
C SER A 115 -13.28 -6.04 4.27
N GLU A 116 -13.51 -6.88 3.25
CA GLU A 116 -12.92 -8.22 3.16
C GLU A 116 -11.50 -8.07 3.66
N GLU A 117 -11.18 -8.71 4.80
CA GLU A 117 -9.82 -8.60 5.35
C GLU A 117 -8.90 -8.84 4.16
N PRO A 118 -8.00 -7.88 3.85
CA PRO A 118 -7.30 -7.86 2.58
C PRO A 118 -6.73 -9.26 2.38
N ALA A 119 -7.22 -9.93 1.33
CA ALA A 119 -7.13 -11.38 1.20
C ALA A 119 -5.73 -11.84 1.63
N GLU A 120 -5.63 -12.70 2.64
CA GLU A 120 -4.31 -13.12 3.13
C GLU A 120 -3.54 -13.74 1.96
N TRP A 121 -2.27 -13.35 1.78
CA TRP A 121 -1.49 -13.84 0.66
C TRP A 121 -1.41 -15.39 0.73
N PRO A 122 -1.82 -16.13 -0.31
CA PRO A 122 -2.02 -17.59 -0.23
C PRO A 122 -0.80 -18.42 0.20
N HIS A 123 0.39 -17.82 0.19
CA HIS A 123 1.65 -18.47 0.52
C HIS A 123 2.27 -17.99 1.84
N GLU A 124 1.53 -17.25 2.69
CA GLU A 124 2.03 -16.77 3.98
C GLU A 124 2.51 -17.94 4.87
N ALA A 125 1.72 -19.02 4.95
CA ALA A 125 2.09 -20.24 5.67
C ALA A 125 3.31 -20.97 5.07
N LYS A 126 3.63 -20.74 3.79
CA LYS A 126 4.83 -21.28 3.15
C LYS A 126 6.06 -20.45 3.52
N LEU A 127 5.95 -19.12 3.50
CA LEU A 127 7.01 -18.21 3.93
C LEU A 127 7.39 -18.45 5.40
N ARG A 128 6.39 -18.60 6.28
CA ARG A 128 6.63 -18.91 7.70
C ARG A 128 7.41 -20.22 7.88
N ARG A 129 7.04 -21.28 7.15
CA ARG A 129 7.72 -22.58 7.21
C ARG A 129 9.18 -22.52 6.73
N VAL A 130 9.48 -21.69 5.74
CA VAL A 130 10.86 -21.49 5.27
C VAL A 130 11.68 -20.76 6.35
N ASP A 131 11.11 -19.73 6.98
CA ASP A 131 11.75 -19.00 8.07
C ASP A 131 12.01 -19.88 9.32
N GLU A 132 11.06 -20.75 9.67
CA GLU A 132 11.19 -21.75 10.74
C GLU A 132 12.34 -22.72 10.45
N LYS A 133 12.39 -23.31 9.25
CA LYS A 133 13.46 -24.25 8.84
C LYS A 133 14.85 -23.61 8.83
N MET A 134 14.94 -22.34 8.41
CA MET A 134 16.20 -21.61 8.46
C MET A 134 16.67 -21.39 9.90
N THR A 135 15.74 -21.04 10.80
CA THR A 135 16.04 -20.85 12.22
C THR A 135 16.50 -22.16 12.86
N GLU A 136 15.83 -23.27 12.57
CA GLU A 136 16.18 -24.60 13.04
C GLU A 136 17.59 -25.03 12.59
N LEU A 137 17.88 -24.90 11.29
CA LEU A 137 19.20 -25.24 10.74
C LEU A 137 20.33 -24.40 11.33
N MET A 138 20.10 -23.10 11.54
CA MET A 138 21.08 -22.22 12.17
C MET A 138 21.27 -22.53 13.65
N SER A 139 20.20 -22.92 14.35
CA SER A 139 20.29 -23.38 15.74
C SER A 139 21.11 -24.66 15.86
N ALA A 140 20.87 -25.65 14.98
CA ALA A 140 21.61 -26.90 14.96
C ALA A 140 23.11 -26.69 14.64
N TYR A 141 23.43 -25.74 13.76
CA TYR A 141 24.82 -25.35 13.51
C TYR A 141 25.48 -24.70 14.74
N ASN A 142 24.79 -23.75 15.39
CA ASN A 142 25.33 -23.05 16.57
C ASN A 142 25.52 -23.98 17.78
N ASN A 143 24.79 -25.10 17.83
CA ASN A 143 24.90 -26.13 18.87
C ASN A 143 25.91 -27.24 18.51
N ASP A 144 26.67 -27.09 17.43
CA ASP A 144 27.61 -28.10 16.90
C ASP A 144 26.95 -29.47 16.56
N GLU A 145 25.63 -29.51 16.35
CA GLU A 145 24.89 -30.72 16.00
C GLU A 145 25.00 -31.07 14.51
N LEU A 146 25.21 -30.06 13.66
CA LEU A 146 25.36 -30.19 12.21
C LEU A 146 26.55 -29.40 11.69
N SER A 147 27.30 -29.97 10.74
CA SER A 147 28.43 -29.29 10.13
C SER A 147 27.99 -28.19 9.16
N GLY A 148 28.80 -27.14 9.04
CA GLY A 148 28.56 -26.03 8.10
C GLY A 148 28.47 -26.49 6.64
N GLU A 149 29.15 -27.58 6.27
CA GLU A 149 29.07 -28.16 4.92
C GLU A 149 27.67 -28.69 4.57
N VAL A 150 26.90 -29.12 5.57
CA VAL A 150 25.52 -29.59 5.39
C VAL A 150 24.54 -28.42 5.51
N VAL A 151 24.77 -27.52 6.48
CA VAL A 151 23.86 -26.43 6.80
C VAL A 151 23.89 -25.31 5.75
N PHE A 152 25.06 -24.82 5.36
CA PHE A 152 25.16 -23.63 4.50
C PHE A 152 24.58 -23.81 3.09
N PRO A 153 24.76 -24.96 2.39
CA PRO A 153 24.11 -25.16 1.10
C PRO A 153 22.58 -25.16 1.22
N GLN A 154 22.05 -25.68 2.33
CA GLN A 154 20.61 -25.79 2.55
C GLN A 154 20.00 -24.43 2.93
N VAL A 155 20.69 -23.65 3.77
CA VAL A 155 20.32 -22.26 4.09
C VAL A 155 20.27 -21.41 2.83
N LYS A 156 21.27 -21.52 1.94
CA LYS A 156 21.29 -20.78 0.66
C LYS A 156 20.07 -21.06 -0.22
N LYS A 157 19.59 -22.32 -0.25
CA LYS A 157 18.36 -22.67 -0.99
C LYS A 157 17.13 -22.01 -0.36
N PHE A 158 17.01 -22.07 0.97
CA PHE A 158 15.90 -21.45 1.69
C PHE A 158 15.91 -19.91 1.62
N GLU A 159 17.08 -19.27 1.60
CA GLU A 159 17.19 -17.82 1.36
C GLU A 159 16.65 -17.41 -0.02
N ALA A 160 16.97 -18.19 -1.06
CA ALA A 160 16.46 -17.94 -2.40
C ALA A 160 14.93 -18.09 -2.45
N GLU A 161 14.40 -19.17 -1.88
CA GLU A 161 12.96 -19.44 -1.79
C GLU A 161 12.23 -18.36 -0.97
N ARG A 162 12.80 -17.93 0.16
CA ARG A 162 12.27 -16.83 0.97
C ARG A 162 12.23 -15.52 0.19
N GLY A 163 13.28 -15.23 -0.59
CA GLY A 163 13.35 -14.05 -1.44
C GLY A 163 12.26 -14.02 -2.51
N GLU A 164 12.01 -15.16 -3.17
CA GLU A 164 10.91 -15.31 -4.14
C GLU A 164 9.54 -15.12 -3.49
N LEU A 165 9.33 -15.77 -2.34
CA LEU A 165 8.08 -15.66 -1.59
C LEU A 165 7.81 -14.21 -1.14
N ARG A 166 8.83 -13.51 -0.64
CA ARG A 166 8.69 -12.10 -0.25
C ARG A 166 8.34 -11.19 -1.43
N ARG A 167 8.97 -11.39 -2.60
CA ARG A 167 8.61 -10.65 -3.82
C ARG A 167 7.15 -10.91 -4.22
N GLY A 168 6.72 -12.18 -4.22
CA GLY A 168 5.34 -12.53 -4.54
C GLY A 168 4.31 -11.94 -3.56
N ARG A 169 4.68 -11.83 -2.28
CA ARG A 169 3.87 -11.17 -1.25
C ARG A 169 3.78 -9.65 -1.48
N ASP A 170 4.92 -9.02 -1.76
CA ASP A 170 5.00 -7.59 -2.04
C ASP A 170 4.18 -7.21 -3.30
N ASP A 171 4.25 -8.03 -4.35
CA ASP A 171 3.47 -7.86 -5.58
C ASP A 171 1.97 -8.04 -5.33
N PHE A 172 1.59 -9.03 -4.51
CA PHE A 172 0.20 -9.28 -4.15
C PHE A 172 -0.45 -8.12 -3.39
N TYR A 173 0.28 -7.50 -2.44
CA TYR A 173 -0.20 -6.33 -1.71
C TYR A 173 0.04 -4.99 -2.44
N ALA A 174 0.65 -5.00 -3.63
CA ALA A 174 0.82 -3.82 -4.47
C ALA A 174 -0.37 -3.57 -5.42
N LEU A 175 -1.23 -4.57 -5.61
CA LEU A 175 -2.51 -4.50 -6.33
C LEU A 175 -3.61 -3.85 -5.46
#